data_AF-A0A1G2DEF1-F1
#
_entry.id   AF-A0A1G2DEF1-F1
#
_cell.length_a   1.000
_cell.length_b   1.000
_cell.length_c   1.000
_cell.angle_alpha   90.00
_cell.angle_beta   90.00
_cell.angle_gamma   90.00
#
_symmetry.space_group_name_H-M   'P 1'
#
loop_
_entity.id
_entity.type
_entity.pdbx_description
1 polymer ?
#
loop_
_entity_poly.entity_id
_entity_poly.type
_entity_poly.pdbx_seq_one_letter_code
_entity_poly.pdbx_strand_id
1 'polypeptide(L)'
;MQEEEKHSEGGAQERLLLAHVIFGAGGHEGEYVLGLENFNHDNYIPGDIEVQLKEALGTEWRVENRGSRIEINHRREYGKRDDAVVHSALETVLSGYGYRLERA
;
A
#
# COMPACT_ATOMS: atom_id res chain seq x y z
N MET A 1 -30.87 28.21 -37.20
CA MET A 1 -31.56 27.29 -36.27
C MET A 1 -31.20 25.90 -36.72
N GLN A 2 -30.27 25.27 -36.02
CA GLN A 2 -30.01 23.83 -36.03
C GLN A 2 -29.39 23.54 -34.66
N GLU A 3 -29.98 22.54 -34.01
CA GLU A 3 -29.81 22.07 -32.64
C GLU A 3 -28.35 21.66 -32.33
N GLU A 4 -27.86 21.98 -31.13
CA GLU A 4 -27.38 21.04 -30.08
C GLU A 4 -26.69 19.79 -30.64
N GLU A 5 -25.44 19.51 -30.26
CA GLU A 5 -25.20 18.63 -29.12
C GLU A 5 -23.95 19.01 -28.31
N LYS A 6 -24.17 19.23 -27.01
CA LYS A 6 -23.15 19.24 -25.96
C LYS A 6 -22.55 17.84 -25.81
N HIS A 7 -21.35 17.61 -26.34
CA HIS A 7 -20.53 16.52 -25.86
C HIS A 7 -19.91 16.91 -24.52
N SER A 8 -20.55 16.42 -23.46
CA SER A 8 -20.01 16.42 -22.12
C SER A 8 -18.90 15.36 -22.11
N GLU A 9 -17.64 15.78 -22.09
CA GLU A 9 -16.53 14.87 -21.81
C GLU A 9 -16.65 14.45 -20.34
N GLY A 10 -17.21 13.26 -20.14
CA GLY A 10 -17.36 12.62 -18.84
C GLY A 10 -16.02 12.57 -18.14
N GLY A 11 -15.98 13.06 -16.90
CA GLY A 11 -14.82 12.98 -16.04
C GLY A 11 -14.34 11.53 -15.99
N ALA A 12 -13.09 11.30 -16.44
CA ALA A 12 -12.41 10.06 -16.21
C ALA A 12 -12.43 9.81 -14.70
N GLN A 13 -13.21 8.83 -14.27
CA GLN A 13 -13.21 8.38 -12.89
C GLN A 13 -11.80 7.82 -12.65
N GLU A 14 -10.93 8.58 -11.98
CA GLU A 14 -9.58 8.14 -11.63
C GLU A 14 -9.74 6.81 -10.86
N ARG A 15 -9.36 5.71 -11.52
CA ARG A 15 -9.46 4.39 -10.93
C ARG A 15 -8.34 4.29 -9.91
N LEU A 16 -8.69 4.41 -8.63
CA LEU A 16 -7.75 4.16 -7.53
C LEU A 16 -7.17 2.75 -7.67
N LEU A 17 -5.85 2.65 -7.55
CA LEU A 17 -5.14 1.37 -7.58
C LEU A 17 -5.31 0.64 -6.25
N LEU A 18 -5.31 -0.69 -6.26
CA LEU A 18 -5.50 -1.46 -5.04
C LEU A 18 -4.18 -1.84 -4.36
N ALA A 19 -4.19 -1.80 -3.05
CA ALA A 19 -3.14 -2.29 -2.18
C ALA A 19 -3.73 -3.31 -1.21
N HIS A 20 -3.04 -4.44 -1.02
CA HIS A 20 -3.49 -5.52 -0.15
C HIS A 20 -2.46 -5.72 0.96
N VAL A 21 -2.93 -5.85 2.20
CA VAL A 21 -2.06 -6.16 3.35
C VAL A 21 -2.57 -7.40 4.07
N ILE A 22 -1.67 -8.32 4.37
CA ILE A 22 -1.98 -9.57 5.08
C ILE A 22 -1.00 -9.73 6.24
N PHE A 23 -1.52 -9.96 7.45
CA PHE A 23 -0.71 -10.36 8.59
C PHE A 23 -0.60 -11.89 8.66
N GLY A 24 0.61 -12.42 8.80
CA GLY A 24 0.84 -13.85 8.95
C GLY A 24 0.57 -14.66 7.68
N ALA A 25 0.94 -14.12 6.52
CA ALA A 25 0.96 -14.89 5.27
C ALA A 25 1.92 -16.10 5.41
N GLY A 26 1.68 -17.18 4.67
CA GLY A 26 2.54 -18.38 4.74
C GLY A 26 3.99 -18.06 4.41
N GLY A 27 4.92 -18.48 5.27
CA GLY A 27 6.35 -18.12 5.20
C GLY A 27 6.70 -16.73 5.77
N HIS A 28 5.71 -16.00 6.27
CA HIS A 28 5.80 -14.67 6.88
C HIS A 28 5.01 -14.65 8.21
N GLU A 29 5.09 -15.74 8.97
CA GLU A 29 4.34 -15.90 10.21
C GLU A 29 4.77 -14.83 11.23
N GLY A 30 3.91 -13.85 11.49
CA GLY A 30 4.19 -12.75 12.42
C GLY A 30 4.62 -11.43 11.78
N GLU A 31 4.49 -11.32 10.46
CA GLU A 31 4.80 -10.12 9.69
C GLU A 31 3.56 -9.64 8.93
N TYR A 32 3.50 -8.34 8.63
CA TYR A 32 2.60 -7.81 7.62
C TYR A 32 3.29 -7.86 6.26
N VAL A 33 2.56 -8.33 5.25
CA VAL A 33 3.00 -8.37 3.87
C VAL A 33 2.09 -7.46 3.05
N LEU A 34 2.66 -6.41 2.49
CA LEU A 34 2.00 -5.48 1.57
C LEU A 34 2.31 -5.87 0.12
N GLY A 35 1.26 -6.01 -0.68
CA GLY A 35 1.30 -6.11 -2.14
C GLY A 35 0.50 -4.99 -2.80
N LEU A 36 0.88 -4.60 -4.02
CA LEU A 36 0.26 -3.52 -4.78
C LEU A 36 -0.12 -4.04 -6.18
N GLU A 37 -1.33 -3.72 -6.67
CA GLU A 37 -1.95 -4.33 -7.86
C GLU A 37 -1.09 -4.27 -9.14
N ASN A 38 -0.28 -3.23 -9.29
CA ASN A 38 0.56 -3.02 -10.49
C ASN A 38 2.04 -3.36 -10.29
N PHE A 39 2.44 -3.82 -9.10
CA PHE A 39 3.82 -4.18 -8.81
C PHE A 39 3.97 -5.69 -8.68
N ASN A 40 4.95 -6.24 -9.38
CA ASN A 40 5.22 -7.66 -9.50
C ASN A 40 6.74 -7.90 -9.66
N HIS A 41 7.13 -9.05 -10.19
CA HIS A 41 8.55 -9.39 -10.39
C HIS A 41 9.22 -8.59 -11.51
N ASP A 42 8.45 -8.09 -12.47
CA ASP A 42 8.89 -7.25 -13.60
C ASP A 42 8.74 -5.75 -13.31
N ASN A 43 7.91 -5.38 -12.32
CA ASN A 43 7.68 -4.01 -11.91
C ASN A 43 7.79 -3.86 -10.38
N TYR A 44 8.86 -3.23 -9.90
CA TYR A 44 9.18 -3.16 -8.48
C TYR A 44 8.45 -2.02 -7.76
N ILE A 45 8.02 -2.28 -6.52
CA ILE A 45 7.52 -1.27 -5.61
C ILE A 45 8.60 -0.19 -5.40
N PRO A 46 8.29 1.11 -5.60
CA PRO A 46 9.24 2.19 -5.45
C PRO A 46 9.87 2.21 -4.06
N GLY A 47 11.19 2.41 -4.00
CA GLY A 47 11.93 2.54 -2.74
C GLY A 47 11.43 3.68 -1.84
N ASP A 48 10.89 4.74 -2.44
CA ASP A 48 10.34 5.88 -1.69
C ASP A 48 9.16 5.49 -0.79
N ILE A 49 8.37 4.48 -1.18
CA ILE A 49 7.27 3.96 -0.34
C ILE A 49 7.85 3.32 0.93
N GLU A 50 8.95 2.57 0.82
CA GLU A 50 9.65 1.99 1.98
C GLU A 50 10.17 3.07 2.92
N VAL A 51 10.79 4.12 2.37
CA VAL A 51 11.32 5.23 3.17
C VAL A 51 10.20 5.94 3.93
N GLN A 52 9.11 6.28 3.27
CA GLN A 52 7.97 6.95 3.91
C GLN A 52 7.28 6.06 4.95
N LEU A 53 7.19 4.75 4.71
CA LEU A 53 6.65 3.81 5.70
C LEU A 53 7.55 3.71 6.94
N LYS A 54 8.89 3.73 6.77
CA LYS A 54 9.83 3.77 7.92
C LYS A 54 9.62 5.02 8.75
N GLU A 55 9.41 6.16 8.12
CA GLU A 55 9.15 7.43 8.80
C GLU A 55 7.79 7.41 9.53
N ALA A 56 6.74 6.91 8.87
CA ALA A 56 5.38 6.86 9.43
C ALA A 56 5.23 5.87 10.60
N LEU A 57 5.88 4.70 10.52
CA LEU A 57 5.82 3.67 11.57
C LEU A 57 6.82 3.92 12.70
N GLY A 58 7.91 4.62 12.42
CA GLY A 58 8.97 4.89 13.39
C GLY A 58 9.89 3.70 13.65
N THR A 59 10.83 3.89 14.58
CA THR A 59 11.98 2.99 14.77
C THR A 59 11.65 1.64 15.40
N GLU A 60 10.47 1.47 15.97
CA GLU A 60 10.04 0.20 16.57
C GLU A 60 9.66 -0.85 15.52
N TRP A 61 9.43 -0.41 14.27
CA TRP A 61 9.11 -1.28 13.15
C TRP A 61 10.32 -1.43 12.21
N ARG A 62 10.41 -2.60 11.60
CA ARG A 62 11.29 -2.87 10.46
C ARG A 62 10.40 -2.95 9.24
N VAL A 63 10.81 -2.25 8.19
CA VAL A 63 10.12 -2.19 6.89
C VAL A 63 11.17 -2.53 5.86
N GLU A 64 10.92 -3.55 5.04
CA GLU A 64 11.86 -4.01 4.01
C GLU A 64 11.16 -4.18 2.67
N ASN A 65 11.68 -3.52 1.65
CA ASN A 65 11.23 -3.71 0.28
C ASN A 65 11.92 -4.94 -0.34
N ARG A 66 11.13 -5.91 -0.77
CA ARG A 66 11.60 -7.15 -1.44
C ARG A 66 11.41 -7.09 -2.96
N GLY A 67 11.19 -5.91 -3.49
CA GLY A 67 10.90 -5.68 -4.89
C GLY A 67 9.40 -5.74 -5.18
N SER A 68 8.79 -6.92 -5.10
CA SER A 68 7.35 -7.09 -5.42
C SER A 68 6.42 -6.96 -4.20
N ARG A 69 6.98 -6.84 -3.00
CA ARG A 69 6.25 -6.71 -1.73
C ARG A 69 7.05 -5.90 -0.72
N ILE A 70 6.37 -5.39 0.29
CA ILE A 70 7.00 -4.84 1.49
C ILE A 70 6.66 -5.73 2.69
N GLU A 71 7.69 -6.12 3.43
CA GLU A 71 7.58 -6.86 4.69
C GLU A 71 7.70 -5.88 5.86
N ILE A 72 6.76 -5.94 6.81
CA ILE A 72 6.73 -5.07 8.00
C ILE A 72 6.64 -5.94 9.24
N ASN A 73 7.59 -5.80 10.16
CA ASN A 73 7.63 -6.56 11.40
C ASN A 73 8.09 -5.68 12.58
N HIS A 74 7.56 -5.95 13.78
CA HIS A 74 7.98 -5.24 14.97
C HIS A 74 9.37 -5.73 15.43
N ARG A 75 10.28 -4.80 15.75
CA ARG A 75 11.70 -5.12 16.01
C ARG A 75 11.95 -5.82 17.33
N ARG A 76 11.16 -5.51 18.35
CA ARG A 76 11.37 -6.00 19.73
C ARG A 76 10.44 -7.15 20.12
N GLU A 77 9.36 -7.33 19.37
CA GLU A 77 8.29 -8.26 19.71
C GLU A 77 7.85 -8.94 18.42
N TYR A 78 8.52 -10.05 18.11
CA TYR A 78 8.20 -10.83 16.92
C TYR A 78 6.74 -11.31 16.97
N GLY A 79 6.01 -11.17 15.86
CA GLY A 79 4.59 -11.53 15.81
C GLY A 79 3.63 -10.52 16.43
N LYS A 80 4.11 -9.33 16.85
CA LYS A 80 3.21 -8.26 17.29
C LYS A 80 2.30 -7.83 16.14
N ARG A 81 1.00 -7.88 16.41
CA ARG A 81 -0.07 -7.39 15.53
C ARG A 81 -0.62 -6.08 16.09
N ASP A 82 -0.54 -5.02 15.31
CA ASP A 82 -1.12 -3.70 15.59
C ASP A 82 -1.70 -3.11 14.30
N ASP A 83 -2.88 -3.62 13.91
CA ASP A 83 -3.52 -3.28 12.64
C ASP A 83 -3.85 -1.78 12.56
N ALA A 84 -4.18 -1.14 13.69
CA ALA A 84 -4.52 0.27 13.72
C ALA A 84 -3.32 1.13 13.31
N VAL A 85 -2.15 0.87 13.91
CA VAL A 85 -0.91 1.59 13.58
C VAL A 85 -0.48 1.30 12.15
N VAL A 86 -0.43 0.02 11.77
CA VAL A 86 0.07 -0.38 10.44
C VAL A 86 -0.84 0.09 9.33
N HIS A 87 -2.16 -0.09 9.44
CA HIS A 87 -3.10 0.35 8.40
C HIS A 87 -3.14 1.87 8.29
N SER A 88 -3.08 2.61 9.40
CA SER A 88 -3.04 4.08 9.35
C SER A 88 -1.80 4.59 8.62
N ALA A 89 -0.63 3.98 8.86
CA ALA A 89 0.60 4.33 8.15
C ALA A 89 0.51 4.00 6.66
N LEU A 90 0.01 2.80 6.33
CA LEU A 90 -0.21 2.36 4.95
C LEU A 90 -1.18 3.30 4.21
N GLU A 91 -2.34 3.60 4.78
CA GLU A 91 -3.33 4.49 4.16
C GLU A 91 -2.76 5.90 3.91
N THR A 92 -2.02 6.44 4.88
CA THR A 92 -1.38 7.76 4.75
C THR A 92 -0.39 7.77 3.60
N VAL A 93 0.56 6.83 3.57
CA VAL A 93 1.62 6.79 2.56
C VAL A 93 1.04 6.46 1.18
N LEU A 94 0.22 5.41 1.07
CA LEU A 94 -0.26 4.88 -0.20
C LEU A 94 -1.24 5.82 -0.91
N SER A 95 -2.00 6.62 -0.17
CA SER A 95 -2.91 7.61 -0.77
C SER A 95 -2.16 8.66 -1.61
N GLY A 96 -0.94 9.03 -1.22
CA GLY A 96 -0.06 9.92 -1.99
C GLY A 96 0.39 9.34 -3.34
N TYR A 97 0.25 8.03 -3.52
CA TYR A 97 0.58 7.29 -4.74
C TYR A 97 -0.66 6.85 -5.53
N GLY A 98 -1.85 7.30 -5.14
CA GLY A 98 -3.11 6.92 -5.80
C GLY A 98 -3.59 5.49 -5.48
N TYR A 99 -3.05 4.89 -4.41
CA TYR A 99 -3.46 3.57 -3.94
C TYR A 99 -4.49 3.66 -2.82
N ARG A 100 -5.42 2.71 -2.81
CA ARG A 100 -6.37 2.47 -1.73
C ARG A 100 -6.07 1.14 -1.08
N LEU A 101 -5.97 1.14 0.25
CA LEU A 101 -5.83 -0.09 1.02
C LEU A 101 -7.15 -0.86 1.02
N GLU A 102 -7.13 -2.09 0.53
CA GLU A 102 -8.20 -3.06 0.72
C GLU A 102 -8.03 -3.71 2.09
N ARG A 103 -9.06 -3.58 2.92
CA ARG A 103 -9.14 -4.25 4.22
C ARG A 103 -9.80 -5.61 3.97
N ALA A 104 -9.03 -6.68 4.12
CA ALA A 104 -9.53 -8.05 4.12
C ALA A 104 -10.23 -8.40 5.44
#